data_AF-A0A6J7VBM1-F1
#
_entry.id   AF-A0A6J7VBM1-F1
#
_cell.length_a   1.000
_cell.length_b   1.000
_cell.length_c   1.000
_cell.angle_alpha   90.00
_cell.angle_beta   90.00
_cell.angle_gamma   90.00
#
_symmetry.space_group_name_H-M   'P 1'
#
loop_
_entity.id
_entity.type
_entity.pdbx_description
1 polymer ?
#
loop_
_entity_poly.entity_id
_entity_poly.type
_entity_poly.pdbx_seq_one_letter_code
_entity_poly.pdbx_strand_id
1 'polypeptide(L)' 'MYLNPQRPGVEDLLDEIIAGLRSSCTYAGARTLEEFAERAVVGIQSSAGYAEGRPLHSSWGN' A
#
# COMPACT_ATOMS: atom_id res chain seq x y z
N MET A 1 6.37 12.65 12.32
CA MET A 1 5.33 12.42 11.30
C MET A 1 5.78 13.15 10.04
N TYR A 2 5.89 12.46 8.91
CA TYR A 2 6.32 13.07 7.65
C TYR A 2 5.07 13.46 6.86
N LEU A 3 4.76 14.75 6.81
CA LEU A 3 3.68 15.29 6.00
C LEU A 3 4.23 15.73 4.66
N ASN A 4 3.53 15.41 3.58
CA ASN A 4 3.90 15.87 2.25
C ASN A 4 3.80 17.41 2.22
N PRO A 5 4.88 18.16 1.90
CA PRO A 5 4.81 19.61 1.82
C PRO A 5 3.77 20.13 0.82
N GLN A 6 3.45 19.34 -0.22
CA GLN A 6 2.46 19.66 -1.24
C GLN A 6 1.02 19.25 -0.84
N ARG A 7 0.87 18.40 0.18
CA ARG A 7 -0.41 17.98 0.79
C ARG A 7 -0.24 17.92 2.31
N PRO A 8 -0.18 19.08 2.99
CA PRO A 8 0.20 19.15 4.40
C PRO A 8 -0.95 18.74 5.35
N GLY A 9 -2.13 18.43 4.82
CA GLY A 9 -3.26 17.96 5.61
C GLY A 9 -2.98 16.59 6.20
N VAL A 10 -3.20 16.43 7.50
CA VAL A 10 -3.18 15.11 8.15
C VAL A 10 -4.27 14.21 7.56
N GLU A 11 -5.42 14.78 7.20
CA GLU A 11 -6.53 14.07 6.57
C GLU A 11 -6.13 13.43 5.24
N ASP A 12 -5.40 14.16 4.39
CA ASP A 12 -4.92 13.63 3.10
C ASP A 12 -4.05 12.38 3.30
N LEU A 13 -3.21 12.38 4.34
CA LEU A 13 -2.37 11.24 4.70
C LEU A 13 -3.22 10.07 5.23
N LEU A 14 -4.21 10.35 6.08
CA LEU A 14 -5.12 9.32 6.60
C LEU A 14 -5.93 8.68 5.47
N ASP A 15 -6.46 9.47 4.55
CA ASP A 15 -7.21 8.99 3.40
C ASP A 15 -6.37 8.08 2.49
N GLU A 16 -5.10 8.43 2.23
CA GLU A 16 -4.19 7.61 1.44
C GLU A 16 -3.93 6.25 2.12
N ILE A 17 -3.66 6.26 3.42
CA ILE A 17 -3.45 5.04 4.23
C ILE A 17 -4.71 4.17 4.21
N ILE A 18 -5.88 4.75 4.45
CA ILE A 18 -7.16 4.03 4.51
C ILE A 18 -7.55 3.49 3.13
N ALA A 19 -7.28 4.22 2.05
CA ALA A 19 -7.48 3.73 0.69
C ALA A 19 -6.64 2.48 0.41
N GLY A 20 -5.33 2.51 0.74
CA GLY A 20 -4.43 1.36 0.59
C GLY A 20 -4.87 0.15 1.42
N LEU A 21 -5.32 0.38 2.66
CA LEU A 21 -5.85 -0.66 3.52
C LEU A 21 -7.10 -1.33 2.92
N ARG A 22 -8.08 -0.55 2.42
CA ARG A 22 -9.30 -1.10 1.80
C ARG A 22 -9.00 -1.91 0.53
N SER A 23 -8.07 -1.45 -0.30
CA SER A 23 -7.61 -2.23 -1.47
C SER A 23 -6.98 -3.54 -1.03
N SER A 24 -6.15 -3.53 0.01
CA SER A 24 -5.53 -4.75 0.57
C SER A 24 -6.55 -5.75 1.11
N CYS A 25 -7.59 -5.27 1.82
CA CYS A 25 -8.71 -6.11 2.26
C CYS A 25 -9.42 -6.78 1.06
N THR A 26 -9.59 -6.05 -0.04
CA THR A 26 -10.20 -6.60 -1.27
C THR A 26 -9.35 -7.75 -1.85
N TYR A 27 -8.02 -7.57 -1.92
CA TYR A 27 -7.12 -8.63 -2.40
C TYR A 27 -7.11 -9.87 -1.50
N ALA A 28 -7.22 -9.69 -0.18
CA ALA A 28 -7.33 -10.79 0.78
C ALA A 28 -8.74 -11.41 0.86
N GLY A 29 -9.73 -10.85 0.16
CA GLY A 29 -11.13 -11.26 0.23
C GLY A 29 -11.77 -11.00 1.60
N ALA A 30 -11.36 -9.95 2.30
CA ALA A 30 -11.83 -9.58 3.64
C ALA A 30 -12.80 -8.38 3.60
N ARG A 31 -13.85 -8.43 4.43
CA ARG A 31 -14.83 -7.35 4.63
C ARG A 31 -14.66 -6.64 5.97
N THR A 32 -13.91 -7.21 6.90
CA THR A 32 -13.58 -6.62 8.21
C THR A 32 -12.09 -6.73 8.48
N LEU A 33 -11.60 -6.03 9.51
CA LEU A 33 -10.19 -6.08 9.90
C LEU A 33 -9.81 -7.43 10.51
N GLU A 34 -10.74 -8.07 11.22
CA GLU A 34 -10.58 -9.41 11.77
C GLU A 34 -10.45 -10.43 10.63
N GLU A 35 -11.34 -10.39 9.63
CA GLU A 35 -11.22 -11.23 8.44
C GLU A 35 -9.89 -10.99 7.71
N PHE A 36 -9.41 -9.74 7.66
CA PHE A 36 -8.13 -9.41 7.03
C PHE A 36 -6.94 -10.00 7.81
N ALA A 37 -6.93 -9.87 9.14
CA ALA A 37 -5.88 -10.43 9.98
C ALA A 37 -5.82 -11.97 9.89
N GLU A 38 -6.97 -12.63 9.72
CA GLU A 38 -7.05 -14.08 9.56
C GLU A 38 -6.65 -14.58 8.16
N ARG A 39 -7.03 -13.84 7.10
CA ARG A 39 -6.90 -14.29 5.70
C ARG A 39 -5.63 -13.79 5.01
N ALA A 40 -5.03 -12.69 5.47
CA ALA A 40 -3.85 -12.12 4.83
C ALA A 40 -2.67 -13.09 4.90
N VAL A 41 -2.06 -13.37 3.76
CA VAL A 41 -0.84 -14.18 3.65
C VAL A 41 0.34 -13.28 3.38
N VAL A 42 1.32 -13.29 4.27
CA VAL A 42 2.56 -12.52 4.12
C VAL A 42 3.65 -13.43 3.55
N GLY A 43 4.10 -13.12 2.33
CA GLY A 43 5.22 -13.81 1.69
C GLY A 43 6.57 -13.23 2.07
N ILE A 44 7.62 -14.04 2.02
CA ILE A 44 9.01 -13.57 2.09
C ILE A 44 9.49 -13.29 0.66
N GLN A 45 10.08 -12.11 0.45
CA GLN A 45 10.66 -11.74 -0.83
C GLN A 45 12.18 -11.54 -0.71
N SER A 46 12.90 -11.87 -1.78
CA SER A 46 14.30 -11.48 -1.92
C SER A 46 14.40 -9.97 -2.21
N SER A 47 15.60 -9.40 -2.05
CA SER A 47 15.84 -8.00 -2.43
C SER A 47 15.53 -7.72 -3.90
N ALA A 48 15.75 -8.69 -4.79
CA ALA A 48 15.41 -8.56 -6.20
C ALA A 48 13.90 -8.50 -6.41
N GLY A 49 13.12 -9.35 -5.74
CA GLY A 49 11.65 -9.32 -5.82
C GLY A 49 11.05 -8.02 -5.29
N TYR A 50 11.60 -7.48 -4.19
CA TYR A 50 11.21 -6.16 -3.71
C TYR A 50 11.54 -5.05 -4.73
N ALA A 51 12.71 -5.13 -5.36
CA ALA A 51 13.15 -4.15 -6.36
C ALA A 51 12.31 -4.19 -7.65
N GLU A 52 11.73 -5.34 -8.00
CA GLU A 52 10.82 -5.48 -9.13
C GLU A 52 9.45 -4.85 -8.87
N GLY A 53 8.89 -5.04 -7.66
CA GLY A 53 7.57 -4.52 -7.31
C GLY A 53 7.51 -3.03 -6.98
N ARG A 54 8.66 -2.37 -6.80
CA ARG A 54 8.69 -0.94 -6.48
C ARG A 54 8.34 -0.10 -7.72
N PRO A 55 7.57 0.98 -7.58
CA PRO A 55 7.37 1.93 -8.67
C PRO A 55 8.71 2.49 -9.14
N LEU A 56 8.97 2.42 -10.45
CA LEU A 56 10.15 3.01 -11.07
C LEU A 56 9.94 4.51 -11.27
N HIS A 57 10.99 5.30 -11.09
CA HIS A 57 10.94 6.76 -11.28
C HIS A 57 10.68 7.17 -12.73
N SER A 58 10.90 6.28 -13.69
CA SER A 58 10.56 6.44 -15.10
C SER A 58 9.75 5.23 -15.58
N SER A 59 8.55 5.50 -16.08
CA SER A 59 7.81 4.59 -16.95
C SER A 59 8.19 4.87 -18.40
N TRP A 60 7.98 3.90 -19.30
CA TRP A 60 8.11 3.98 -20.75
C TRP A 60 7.82 5.38 -21.29
N GLY A 61 8.90 6.12 -21.58
CA GLY A 61 8.90 7.40 -22.25
C GLY A 61 10.03 7.35 -23.26
N ASN A 62 9.73 7.76 -24.50
CA ASN A 62 10.73 7.94 -25.54
C ASN A 62 11.82 8.94 -25.11
#